data_AF-A0A2E2KIV4-F1
#
_entry.id   AF-A0A2E2KIV4-F1
#
_cell.length_a   1.000
_cell.length_b   1.000
_cell.length_c   1.000
_cell.angle_alpha   90.00
_cell.angle_beta   90.00
_cell.angle_gamma   90.00
#
_symmetry.space_group_name_H-M   'P 1'
#
loop_
_entity.id
_entity.type
_entity.pdbx_description
1 polymer ?
#
loop_
_entity_poly.entity_id
_entity_poly.type
_entity_poly.pdbx_seq_one_letter_code
_entity_poly.pdbx_strand_id
1 'polypeptide(L)'
;MAVYTHLDKNNLDLFLNDFDLGSLVSFKGIDGGIENTNYFITLKNENEESEYVLTLFEELSYEELPYFVELCQWLSDKQIDVPFALKDKNGIGLKKLKNRPAAIQPRFYGEHVAQSELTPEHCAAIGRVLGEFHVAADSFYLERQAHRGVFWWRRESELLSPKLTLEDQQLLKEEVKRFDQLRDQPGDIKVGTIHGDLFHDNVLFQGTEVSAVLDLYNAATAFLLFDLAIVANDWCCNPDGSIDPLRESALLTAYGKARPFTKDEKSAWPILTCTAAMRFWLSRLIPWLDEESEQKLKDPEELKSILLYRRQHPSQLP
;
A
#
# COMPACT_ATOMS: atom_id res chain seq x y z
N MET A 1 11.48 17.86 0.23
CA MET A 1 10.15 18.45 -0.08
C MET A 1 9.70 17.99 -1.45
N ALA A 2 8.51 17.37 -1.58
CA ALA A 2 7.95 17.06 -2.90
C ALA A 2 7.69 18.37 -3.66
N VAL A 3 8.23 18.49 -4.87
CA VAL A 3 7.93 19.62 -5.76
C VAL A 3 6.58 19.32 -6.38
N TYR A 4 5.53 19.96 -5.89
CA TYR A 4 4.21 19.83 -6.48
C TYR A 4 4.19 20.50 -7.86
N THR A 5 3.89 19.73 -8.90
CA THR A 5 3.76 20.26 -10.25
C THR A 5 2.49 21.11 -10.36
N HIS A 6 2.64 22.42 -10.37
CA HIS A 6 1.51 23.32 -10.55
C HIS A 6 1.01 23.31 -12.00
N LEU A 7 -0.27 23.01 -12.17
CA LEU A 7 -0.98 23.06 -13.45
C LEU A 7 -1.83 24.32 -13.58
N ASP A 8 -1.83 24.90 -14.77
CA ASP A 8 -2.80 25.91 -15.18
C ASP A 8 -3.90 25.29 -16.06
N LYS A 9 -4.98 26.05 -16.27
CA LYS A 9 -6.12 25.62 -17.08
C LYS A 9 -5.72 25.20 -18.50
N ASN A 10 -4.82 25.95 -19.14
CA ASN A 10 -4.41 25.66 -20.51
C ASN A 10 -3.66 24.32 -20.61
N ASN A 11 -2.86 23.98 -19.59
CA ASN A 11 -2.17 22.69 -19.54
C ASN A 11 -3.18 21.53 -19.49
N LEU A 12 -4.22 21.67 -18.68
CA LEU A 12 -5.28 20.66 -18.53
C LEU A 12 -6.15 20.56 -19.79
N ASP A 13 -6.61 21.68 -20.34
CA ASP A 13 -7.43 21.69 -21.56
C ASP A 13 -6.70 21.00 -22.73
N LEU A 14 -5.40 21.28 -22.90
CA LEU A 14 -4.59 20.62 -23.94
C LEU A 14 -4.45 19.11 -23.68
N PHE A 15 -4.25 18.71 -22.42
CA PHE A 15 -4.11 17.31 -22.03
C PHE A 15 -5.41 16.51 -22.22
N LEU A 16 -6.55 17.13 -21.90
CA LEU A 16 -7.88 16.52 -21.95
C LEU A 16 -8.40 16.35 -23.38
N ASN A 17 -7.90 17.09 -24.36
CA ASN A 17 -8.31 16.96 -25.77
C ASN A 17 -8.13 15.55 -26.35
N ASP A 18 -7.19 14.79 -25.81
CA ASP A 18 -6.94 13.42 -26.25
C ASP A 18 -7.94 12.40 -25.67
N PHE A 19 -8.71 12.79 -24.66
CA PHE A 19 -9.70 11.94 -23.99
C PHE A 19 -11.12 12.23 -24.50
N ASP A 20 -12.01 11.26 -24.34
CA ASP A 20 -13.44 11.39 -24.63
C ASP A 20 -14.25 11.51 -23.33
N LEU A 21 -13.82 12.43 -22.45
CA LEU A 21 -14.38 12.63 -21.11
C LEU A 21 -15.12 13.96 -20.96
N GLY A 22 -15.26 14.73 -22.05
CA GLY A 22 -15.88 16.05 -22.05
C GLY A 22 -14.90 17.21 -21.80
N SER A 23 -15.46 18.39 -21.48
CA SER A 23 -14.70 19.64 -21.30
C SER A 23 -14.48 19.98 -19.82
N LEU A 24 -13.34 20.58 -19.49
CA LEU A 24 -13.00 20.98 -18.13
C LEU A 24 -13.94 22.06 -17.57
N VAL A 25 -14.57 21.75 -16.43
CA VAL A 25 -15.39 22.69 -15.66
C VAL A 25 -14.55 23.33 -14.56
N SER A 26 -13.92 22.49 -13.73
CA SER A 26 -13.10 22.91 -12.59
C SER A 26 -11.99 21.92 -12.30
N PHE A 27 -10.94 22.39 -11.63
CA PHE A 27 -9.91 21.54 -11.06
C PHE A 27 -9.42 22.12 -9.72
N LYS A 28 -9.03 21.25 -8.80
CA LYS A 28 -8.51 21.61 -7.49
C LYS A 28 -7.39 20.66 -7.09
N GLY A 29 -6.26 21.22 -6.64
CA GLY A 29 -5.18 20.43 -6.05
C GLY A 29 -5.64 19.69 -4.79
N ILE A 30 -5.17 18.47 -4.60
CA ILE A 30 -5.42 17.67 -3.41
C ILE A 30 -4.22 17.82 -2.49
N ASP A 31 -4.45 18.47 -1.35
CA ASP A 31 -3.45 18.56 -0.29
C ASP A 31 -3.34 17.21 0.44
N GLY A 32 -2.12 16.72 0.68
CA GLY A 32 -1.86 15.52 1.50
C GLY A 32 -1.14 14.35 0.81
N GLY A 33 -0.97 14.37 -0.53
CA GLY A 33 -0.18 13.36 -1.22
C GLY A 33 1.33 13.61 -1.04
N ILE A 34 2.04 12.69 -0.37
CA ILE A 34 3.48 12.88 -0.07
C ILE A 34 4.36 12.64 -1.30
N GLU A 35 3.95 11.72 -2.19
CA GLU A 35 4.77 11.22 -3.30
C GLU A 35 4.32 11.71 -4.69
N ASN A 36 3.04 12.08 -4.86
CA ASN A 36 2.47 12.41 -6.16
C ASN A 36 1.65 13.70 -6.10
N THR A 37 1.66 14.46 -7.20
CA THR A 37 0.77 15.60 -7.35
C THR A 37 -0.59 15.13 -7.83
N ASN A 38 -1.64 15.37 -7.05
CA ASN A 38 -3.00 14.95 -7.39
C ASN A 38 -3.94 16.15 -7.53
N TYR A 39 -4.85 16.07 -8.49
CA TYR A 39 -5.89 17.06 -8.75
C TYR A 39 -7.25 16.39 -8.87
N PHE A 40 -8.25 16.91 -8.17
CA PHE A 40 -9.64 16.66 -8.55
C PHE A 40 -9.93 17.45 -9.82
N ILE A 41 -10.51 16.81 -10.82
CA ILE A 41 -10.99 17.46 -12.04
C ILE A 41 -12.46 17.13 -12.24
N THR A 42 -13.25 18.15 -12.57
CA THR A 42 -14.67 18.01 -12.91
C THR A 42 -14.80 18.27 -14.40
N LEU A 43 -15.30 17.29 -15.14
CA LEU A 43 -15.50 17.37 -16.58
C LEU A 43 -16.99 17.30 -16.89
N LYS A 44 -17.40 18.02 -17.93
CA LYS A 44 -18.77 18.02 -18.42
C LYS A 44 -18.84 17.40 -19.80
N ASN A 45 -19.65 16.36 -19.93
CA ASN A 45 -20.01 15.78 -21.22
C ASN A 45 -21.52 15.96 -21.43
N GLU A 46 -21.89 16.70 -22.47
CA GLU A 46 -23.28 17.10 -22.74
C GLU A 46 -23.98 17.72 -21.50
N ASN A 47 -24.81 16.95 -20.81
CA ASN A 47 -25.57 17.36 -19.63
C ASN A 47 -25.13 16.68 -18.32
N GLU A 48 -24.07 15.86 -18.36
CA GLU A 48 -23.55 15.14 -17.19
C GLU A 48 -22.20 15.73 -16.76
N GLU A 49 -22.05 15.95 -15.45
CA GLU A 49 -20.77 16.32 -14.85
C GLU A 49 -20.23 15.12 -14.09
N SER A 50 -18.98 14.77 -14.35
CA SER A 50 -18.29 13.64 -13.73
C SER A 50 -16.96 14.11 -13.13
N GLU A 51 -16.59 13.49 -12.00
CA GLU A 51 -15.36 13.81 -11.28
C GLU A 51 -14.31 12.72 -11.48
N TYR A 52 -13.06 13.18 -11.61
CA TYR A 52 -11.90 12.31 -11.80
C TYR A 52 -10.74 12.80 -10.93
N VAL A 53 -9.74 11.95 -10.79
CA VAL A 53 -8.45 12.31 -10.18
C VAL A 53 -7.39 12.29 -11.28
N LEU A 54 -6.69 13.40 -11.46
CA LEU A 54 -5.47 13.46 -12.26
C LEU A 54 -4.27 13.31 -11.33
N THR A 55 -3.45 12.29 -11.58
CA THR A 55 -2.21 12.05 -10.85
C THR A 55 -1.02 12.32 -11.76
N LEU A 56 -0.07 13.11 -11.27
CA LEU A 56 1.25 13.29 -11.87
C LEU A 56 2.27 12.60 -10.97
N PHE A 57 3.01 11.68 -11.58
CA PHE A 57 3.99 10.86 -10.89
C PHE A 57 5.29 11.65 -10.71
N GLU A 58 5.61 12.05 -9.48
CA GLU A 58 6.78 12.89 -9.20
C GLU A 58 8.05 12.06 -9.00
N GLU A 59 7.91 10.86 -8.43
CA GLU A 59 9.04 9.95 -8.14
C GLU A 59 9.17 8.82 -9.17
N LEU A 60 8.07 8.17 -9.55
CA LEU A 60 8.09 7.04 -10.47
C LEU A 60 8.35 7.48 -11.92
N SER A 61 9.29 6.77 -12.55
CA SER A 61 9.61 6.96 -13.96
C SER A 61 8.57 6.32 -14.89
N TYR A 62 8.58 6.72 -16.17
CA TYR A 62 7.67 6.16 -17.18
C TYR A 62 7.94 4.67 -17.43
N GLU A 63 9.14 4.20 -17.13
CA GLU A 63 9.58 2.81 -17.28
C GLU A 63 9.10 1.92 -16.12
N GLU A 64 8.85 2.49 -14.93
CA GLU A 64 8.39 1.75 -13.75
C GLU A 64 6.87 1.62 -13.68
N LEU A 65 6.15 2.61 -14.22
CA LEU A 65 4.69 2.70 -14.16
C LEU A 65 3.90 1.62 -14.91
N PRO A 66 4.37 1.00 -16.02
CA PRO A 66 3.58 0.03 -16.76
C PRO A 66 3.09 -1.14 -15.90
N TYR A 67 3.89 -1.61 -14.94
CA TYR A 67 3.48 -2.67 -14.01
C TYR A 67 2.25 -2.25 -13.20
N PHE A 68 2.27 -1.05 -12.61
CA PHE A 68 1.19 -0.57 -11.74
C PHE A 68 -0.08 -0.26 -12.53
N VAL A 69 0.07 0.37 -13.70
CA VAL A 69 -1.07 0.67 -14.57
C VAL A 69 -1.78 -0.62 -15.00
N GLU A 70 -1.02 -1.63 -15.40
CA GLU A 70 -1.57 -2.93 -15.80
C GLU A 70 -2.21 -3.67 -14.62
N LEU A 71 -1.57 -3.65 -13.44
CA LEU A 71 -2.12 -4.28 -12.23
C LEU A 71 -3.45 -3.64 -11.82
N CYS A 72 -3.51 -2.30 -11.77
CA CYS A 72 -4.72 -1.56 -11.45
C CYS A 72 -5.86 -1.86 -12.44
N GLN A 73 -5.55 -1.89 -13.74
CA GLN A 73 -6.54 -2.25 -14.76
C GLN A 73 -7.03 -3.69 -14.57
N TRP A 74 -6.11 -4.64 -14.35
CA TRP A 74 -6.43 -6.05 -14.14
C TRP A 74 -7.35 -6.29 -12.94
N LEU A 75 -7.07 -5.62 -11.83
CA LEU A 75 -7.87 -5.69 -10.61
C LEU A 75 -9.25 -5.05 -10.80
N SER A 76 -9.31 -3.89 -11.47
CA SER A 76 -10.57 -3.23 -11.80
C SER A 76 -11.44 -4.10 -12.71
N ASP A 77 -10.87 -4.75 -13.72
CA ASP A 77 -11.58 -5.69 -14.60
C ASP A 77 -12.15 -6.89 -13.83
N LYS A 78 -11.58 -7.21 -12.66
CA LYS A 78 -12.04 -8.23 -11.73
C LYS A 78 -12.90 -7.69 -10.59
N GLN A 79 -13.40 -6.46 -10.72
CA GLN A 79 -14.32 -5.80 -9.77
C GLN A 79 -13.70 -5.55 -8.39
N ILE A 80 -12.37 -5.38 -8.31
CA ILE A 80 -11.73 -4.81 -7.13
C ILE A 80 -11.69 -3.29 -7.31
N ASP A 81 -12.22 -2.56 -6.34
CA ASP A 81 -12.29 -1.10 -6.36
C ASP A 81 -10.90 -0.48 -6.10
N VAL A 82 -10.11 -0.36 -7.16
CA VAL A 82 -8.80 0.31 -7.18
C VAL A 82 -8.75 1.38 -8.27
N PRO A 83 -7.97 2.47 -8.10
CA PRO A 83 -7.74 3.46 -9.14
C PRO A 83 -7.05 2.84 -10.35
N PHE A 84 -7.62 3.03 -11.55
CA PHE A 84 -7.04 2.59 -12.82
C PHE A 84 -6.95 3.76 -13.81
N ALA A 85 -5.99 3.68 -14.75
CA ALA A 85 -5.76 4.73 -15.73
C ALA A 85 -6.81 4.67 -16.85
N LEU A 86 -7.64 5.70 -16.97
CA LEU A 86 -8.54 5.88 -18.09
C LEU A 86 -7.76 6.04 -19.39
N LYS A 87 -8.20 5.34 -20.43
CA LYS A 87 -7.56 5.33 -21.74
C LYS A 87 -8.02 6.53 -22.57
N ASP A 88 -7.10 7.11 -23.31
CA ASP A 88 -7.38 8.13 -24.31
C ASP A 88 -8.02 7.54 -25.58
N LYS A 89 -8.30 8.38 -26.58
CA LYS A 89 -8.87 7.98 -27.89
C LYS A 89 -8.02 6.97 -28.66
N ASN A 90 -6.74 6.81 -28.31
CA ASN A 90 -5.81 5.86 -28.90
C ASN A 90 -5.58 4.62 -28.03
N GLY A 91 -6.30 4.49 -26.91
CA GLY A 91 -6.15 3.38 -25.97
C GLY A 91 -5.01 3.55 -24.96
N ILE A 92 -4.40 4.73 -24.85
CA ILE A 92 -3.24 5.01 -24.00
C ILE A 92 -3.70 5.60 -22.67
N GLY A 93 -3.43 4.92 -21.56
CA GLY A 93 -3.79 5.39 -20.21
C GLY A 93 -2.70 6.22 -19.51
N LEU A 94 -1.42 5.96 -19.79
CA LEU A 94 -0.30 6.68 -19.20
C LEU A 94 0.27 7.69 -20.20
N LYS A 95 0.15 8.98 -19.89
CA LYS A 95 0.57 10.08 -20.76
C LYS A 95 1.66 10.91 -20.10
N LYS A 96 2.08 12.00 -20.75
CA LYS A 96 3.08 12.93 -20.22
C LYS A 96 2.47 14.32 -20.08
N LEU A 97 2.60 14.92 -18.90
CA LEU A 97 2.16 16.28 -18.61
C LEU A 97 3.25 17.00 -17.81
N LYS A 98 3.68 18.19 -18.26
CA LYS A 98 4.79 18.96 -17.63
C LYS A 98 6.06 18.13 -17.41
N ASN A 99 6.36 17.24 -18.36
CA ASN A 99 7.48 16.29 -18.31
C ASN A 99 7.38 15.16 -17.27
N ARG A 100 6.27 15.04 -16.55
CA ARG A 100 5.97 13.92 -15.65
C ARG A 100 5.05 12.90 -16.33
N PRO A 101 5.16 11.60 -16.02
CA PRO A 101 4.08 10.67 -16.32
C PRO A 101 2.79 11.15 -15.64
N ALA A 102 1.65 10.97 -16.29
CA ALA A 102 0.36 11.40 -15.79
C ALA A 102 -0.75 10.44 -16.21
N ALA A 103 -1.72 10.21 -15.33
CA ALA A 103 -2.89 9.39 -15.57
C ALA A 103 -4.16 10.06 -15.02
N ILE A 104 -5.27 9.91 -15.74
CA ILE A 104 -6.61 10.25 -15.24
C ILE A 104 -7.23 8.96 -14.69
N GLN A 105 -7.79 9.04 -13.49
CA GLN A 105 -8.40 7.92 -12.78
C GLN A 105 -9.85 8.30 -12.40
N PRO A 106 -10.77 7.33 -12.31
CA PRO A 106 -12.10 7.60 -11.75
C PRO A 106 -12.01 8.13 -10.31
N ARG A 107 -12.92 9.02 -9.93
CA ARG A 107 -13.04 9.45 -8.52
C ARG A 107 -13.78 8.39 -7.73
N PHE A 108 -13.08 7.78 -6.76
CA PHE A 108 -13.72 7.03 -5.69
C PHE A 108 -14.17 7.95 -4.56
N TYR A 109 -15.35 7.68 -4.01
CA TYR A 109 -15.94 8.45 -2.92
C TYR A 109 -15.83 7.69 -1.59
N GLY A 110 -15.54 8.41 -0.53
CA GLY A 110 -15.37 7.86 0.81
C GLY A 110 -14.38 8.68 1.61
N GLU A 111 -14.15 8.24 2.84
CA GLU A 111 -13.27 8.91 3.79
C GLU A 111 -12.28 7.91 4.37
N HIS A 112 -11.10 8.38 4.74
CA HIS A 112 -10.17 7.60 5.56
C HIS A 112 -10.72 7.54 6.99
N VAL A 113 -10.67 6.37 7.61
CA VAL A 113 -11.07 6.19 9.01
C VAL A 113 -9.83 6.34 9.87
N ALA A 114 -9.86 7.22 10.88
CA ALA A 114 -8.71 7.39 11.75
C ALA A 114 -8.42 6.12 12.56
N GLN A 115 -7.15 5.86 12.88
CA GLN A 115 -6.73 4.69 13.66
C GLN A 115 -7.55 4.48 14.96
N SER A 116 -7.90 5.57 15.66
CA SER A 116 -8.70 5.53 16.89
C SER A 116 -10.16 5.14 16.70
N GLU A 117 -10.66 5.18 15.47
CA GLU A 117 -12.05 4.90 15.09
C GLU A 117 -12.20 3.53 14.40
N LEU A 118 -11.10 2.84 14.14
CA LEU A 118 -11.14 1.50 13.57
C LEU A 118 -11.85 0.52 14.52
N THR A 119 -12.76 -0.26 13.94
CA THR A 119 -13.57 -1.24 14.66
C THR A 119 -13.32 -2.64 14.07
N PRO A 120 -13.76 -3.72 14.75
CA PRO A 120 -13.70 -5.05 14.18
C PRO A 120 -14.42 -5.18 12.83
N GLU A 121 -15.48 -4.41 12.58
CA GLU A 121 -16.20 -4.39 11.30
C GLU A 121 -15.33 -3.83 10.18
N HIS A 122 -14.63 -2.71 10.42
CA HIS A 122 -13.65 -2.16 9.46
C HIS A 122 -12.54 -3.18 9.15
N CYS A 123 -12.03 -3.85 10.19
CA CYS A 123 -10.99 -4.88 10.05
C CYS A 123 -11.49 -6.11 9.26
N ALA A 124 -12.73 -6.53 9.47
CA ALA A 124 -13.34 -7.59 8.67
C ALA A 124 -13.52 -7.16 7.20
N ALA A 125 -13.96 -5.92 6.95
CA ALA A 125 -14.16 -5.40 5.61
C ALA A 125 -12.84 -5.38 4.81
N ILE A 126 -11.76 -4.82 5.38
CA ILE A 126 -10.46 -4.83 4.70
C ILE A 126 -9.88 -6.24 4.57
N GLY A 127 -10.10 -7.13 5.54
CA GLY A 127 -9.69 -8.53 5.45
C GLY A 127 -10.31 -9.25 4.28
N ARG A 128 -11.62 -9.04 4.07
CA ARG A 128 -12.35 -9.57 2.90
C ARG A 128 -11.77 -9.00 1.60
N VAL A 129 -11.65 -7.68 1.48
CA VAL A 129 -11.14 -7.02 0.27
C VAL A 129 -9.71 -7.46 -0.06
N LEU A 130 -8.82 -7.58 0.92
CA LEU A 130 -7.46 -8.07 0.67
C LEU A 130 -7.46 -9.55 0.20
N GLY A 131 -8.32 -10.38 0.77
CA GLY A 131 -8.48 -11.77 0.33
C GLY A 131 -8.98 -11.86 -1.12
N GLU A 132 -9.97 -11.04 -1.47
CA GLU A 132 -10.50 -10.92 -2.83
C GLU A 132 -9.47 -10.35 -3.81
N PHE A 133 -8.70 -9.34 -3.39
CA PHE A 133 -7.57 -8.78 -4.14
C PHE A 133 -6.55 -9.87 -4.49
N HIS A 134 -6.11 -10.67 -3.51
CA HIS A 134 -5.14 -11.73 -3.76
C HIS A 134 -5.68 -12.82 -4.70
N VAL A 135 -6.97 -13.18 -4.57
CA VAL A 135 -7.62 -14.14 -5.48
C VAL A 135 -7.73 -13.56 -6.89
N ALA A 136 -8.10 -12.29 -7.02
CA ALA A 136 -8.19 -11.61 -8.31
C ALA A 136 -6.82 -11.51 -9.00
N ALA A 137 -5.76 -11.31 -8.22
CA ALA A 137 -4.39 -11.17 -8.71
C ALA A 137 -3.66 -12.51 -8.95
N ASP A 138 -4.23 -13.66 -8.59
CA ASP A 138 -3.58 -14.98 -8.70
C ASP A 138 -3.12 -15.31 -10.14
N SER A 139 -3.87 -14.85 -11.15
CA SER A 139 -3.54 -15.04 -12.57
C SER A 139 -2.91 -13.82 -13.24
N PHE A 140 -2.52 -12.80 -12.46
CA PHE A 140 -1.80 -11.64 -12.99
C PHE A 140 -0.41 -12.06 -13.46
N TYR A 141 -0.05 -11.72 -14.70
CA TYR A 141 1.08 -12.33 -15.40
C TYR A 141 2.40 -11.57 -15.28
N LEU A 142 2.38 -10.34 -14.75
CA LEU A 142 3.60 -9.57 -14.50
C LEU A 142 4.10 -9.83 -13.08
N GLU A 143 5.42 -9.94 -12.96
CA GLU A 143 6.09 -10.04 -11.67
C GLU A 143 6.89 -8.77 -11.40
N ARG A 144 6.99 -8.39 -10.13
CA ARG A 144 7.82 -7.25 -9.70
C ARG A 144 8.52 -7.55 -8.41
N GLN A 145 9.82 -7.28 -8.38
CA GLN A 145 10.60 -7.36 -7.14
C GLN A 145 10.38 -6.10 -6.30
N ALA A 146 10.08 -6.27 -5.01
CA ALA A 146 9.94 -5.16 -4.08
C ALA A 146 11.29 -4.43 -3.89
N HIS A 147 11.27 -3.10 -4.05
CA HIS A 147 12.42 -2.22 -3.82
C HIS A 147 12.93 -2.30 -2.37
N ARG A 148 12.00 -2.36 -1.39
CA ARG A 148 12.25 -2.63 0.04
C ARG A 148 11.99 -4.10 0.40
N GLY A 149 12.51 -5.02 -0.42
CA GLY A 149 12.43 -6.45 -0.20
C GLY A 149 13.62 -7.02 0.60
N VAL A 150 13.79 -8.34 0.57
CA VAL A 150 14.76 -9.05 1.42
C VAL A 150 16.21 -8.60 1.29
N PHE A 151 16.68 -8.29 0.07
CA PHE A 151 18.05 -7.79 -0.12
C PHE A 151 18.25 -6.42 0.54
N TRP A 152 17.20 -5.60 0.52
CA TRP A 152 17.21 -4.30 1.15
C TRP A 152 17.19 -4.45 2.68
N TRP A 153 16.35 -5.33 3.26
CA TRP A 153 16.34 -5.56 4.71
C TRP A 153 17.71 -5.99 5.23
N ARG A 154 18.37 -6.95 4.57
CA ARG A 154 19.71 -7.40 4.92
C ARG A 154 20.72 -6.25 4.89
N ARG A 155 20.81 -5.57 3.75
CA ARG A 155 21.77 -4.47 3.54
C ARG A 155 21.56 -3.35 4.56
N GLU A 156 20.35 -2.82 4.67
CA GLU A 156 20.07 -1.69 5.55
C GLU A 156 20.22 -2.07 7.03
N SER A 157 19.87 -3.29 7.42
CA SER A 157 20.09 -3.75 8.79
C SER A 157 21.56 -3.76 9.19
N GLU A 158 22.44 -4.20 8.30
CA GLU A 158 23.88 -4.21 8.52
C GLU A 158 24.45 -2.79 8.56
N LEU A 159 24.01 -1.92 7.65
CA LEU A 159 24.46 -0.52 7.56
C LEU A 159 24.05 0.31 8.79
N LEU A 160 22.84 0.10 9.31
CA LEU A 160 22.35 0.85 10.47
C LEU A 160 22.83 0.27 11.80
N SER A 161 23.21 -1.02 11.85
CA SER A 161 23.62 -1.71 13.09
C SER A 161 24.57 -0.87 13.96
N PRO A 162 25.65 -0.24 13.45
CA PRO A 162 26.57 0.53 14.30
C PRO A 162 25.97 1.78 14.95
N LYS A 163 24.83 2.28 14.44
CA LYS A 163 24.14 3.47 14.94
C LYS A 163 23.05 3.16 15.98
N LEU A 164 22.75 1.88 16.20
CA LEU A 164 21.67 1.41 17.06
C LEU A 164 22.17 1.00 18.45
N THR A 165 21.27 0.89 19.42
CA THR A 165 21.58 0.26 20.72
C THR A 165 21.89 -1.23 20.55
N LEU A 166 22.63 -1.84 21.47
CA LEU A 166 22.96 -3.28 21.38
C LEU A 166 21.69 -4.16 21.33
N GLU A 167 20.63 -3.75 22.02
CA GLU A 167 19.35 -4.45 22.01
C GLU A 167 18.67 -4.38 20.64
N ASP A 168 18.61 -3.19 20.03
CA ASP A 168 18.01 -2.98 18.71
C ASP A 168 18.81 -3.69 17.60
N GLN A 169 20.14 -3.69 17.71
CA GLN A 169 21.01 -4.45 16.80
C GLN A 169 20.68 -5.94 16.82
N GLN A 170 20.57 -6.50 18.03
CA GLN A 170 20.27 -7.92 18.20
C GLN A 170 18.86 -8.25 17.71
N LEU A 171 17.88 -7.42 18.03
CA LEU A 171 16.50 -7.59 17.58
C LEU A 171 16.42 -7.62 16.04
N LEU A 172 16.99 -6.61 15.37
CA LEU A 172 16.96 -6.51 13.92
C LEU A 172 17.66 -7.70 13.24
N LYS A 173 18.84 -8.08 13.74
CA LYS A 173 19.60 -9.24 13.24
C LYS A 173 18.83 -10.55 13.39
N GLU A 174 18.16 -10.74 14.51
CA GLU A 174 17.34 -11.93 14.75
C GLU A 174 16.14 -12.00 13.79
N GLU A 175 15.43 -10.89 13.59
CA GLU A 175 14.26 -10.86 12.70
C GLU A 175 14.64 -11.09 11.23
N VAL A 176 15.72 -10.46 10.74
CA VAL A 176 16.25 -10.73 9.40
C VAL A 176 16.60 -12.21 9.24
N LYS A 177 17.25 -12.81 10.25
CA LYS A 177 17.60 -14.24 10.22
C LYS A 177 16.37 -15.14 10.23
N ARG A 178 15.33 -14.82 11.03
CA ARG A 178 14.08 -15.60 11.08
C ARG A 178 13.37 -15.60 9.73
N PHE A 179 13.30 -14.45 9.06
CA PHE A 179 12.71 -14.35 7.73
C PHE A 179 13.54 -15.11 6.69
N ASP A 180 14.87 -15.02 6.74
CA ASP A 180 15.75 -15.75 5.83
C ASP A 180 15.55 -17.27 5.93
N GLN A 181 15.46 -17.80 7.16
CA GLN A 181 15.17 -19.21 7.39
C GLN A 181 13.82 -19.65 6.83
N LEU A 182 12.79 -18.80 7.00
CA LEU A 182 11.46 -19.05 6.43
C LEU A 182 11.52 -19.09 4.89
N ARG A 183 12.22 -18.15 4.27
CA ARG A 183 12.32 -18.06 2.82
C ARG A 183 13.15 -19.19 2.22
N ASP A 184 14.17 -19.67 2.92
CA ASP A 184 14.99 -20.79 2.46
C ASP A 184 14.22 -22.14 2.53
N GLN A 185 13.18 -22.22 3.36
CA GLN A 185 12.28 -23.39 3.47
C GLN A 185 10.81 -22.97 3.53
N PRO A 186 10.23 -22.45 2.43
CA PRO A 186 8.93 -21.79 2.46
C PRO A 186 7.74 -22.77 2.53
N GLY A 187 7.96 -24.06 2.30
CA GLY A 187 6.87 -25.05 2.26
C GLY A 187 5.78 -24.66 1.24
N ASP A 188 4.52 -24.77 1.65
CA ASP A 188 3.32 -24.39 0.89
C ASP A 188 2.80 -22.98 1.28
N ILE A 189 3.69 -22.03 1.54
CA ILE A 189 3.32 -20.60 1.67
C ILE A 189 3.11 -20.03 0.27
N LYS A 190 1.95 -19.41 0.01
CA LYS A 190 1.67 -18.90 -1.34
C LYS A 190 2.37 -17.58 -1.60
N VAL A 191 2.90 -17.47 -2.81
CA VAL A 191 3.49 -16.27 -3.38
C VAL A 191 2.53 -15.74 -4.45
N GLY A 192 2.39 -14.43 -4.53
CA GLY A 192 1.61 -13.78 -5.57
C GLY A 192 1.76 -12.26 -5.47
N THR A 193 0.91 -11.54 -6.19
CA THR A 193 0.87 -10.08 -6.13
C THR A 193 0.30 -9.62 -4.79
N ILE A 194 1.04 -8.74 -4.11
CA ILE A 194 0.66 -8.06 -2.88
C ILE A 194 0.53 -6.56 -3.13
N HIS A 195 -0.23 -5.87 -2.29
CA HIS A 195 -0.25 -4.41 -2.21
C HIS A 195 1.06 -3.86 -1.61
N GLY A 196 1.54 -4.46 -0.52
CA GLY A 196 2.83 -4.15 0.10
C GLY A 196 2.87 -2.89 0.96
N ASP A 197 1.73 -2.22 1.17
CA ASP A 197 1.62 -0.99 1.98
C ASP A 197 0.16 -0.64 2.36
N LEU A 198 -0.68 -1.66 2.61
CA LEU A 198 -2.12 -1.46 2.81
C LEU A 198 -2.46 -0.99 4.23
N PHE A 199 -2.07 0.23 4.55
CA PHE A 199 -2.43 0.94 5.77
C PHE A 199 -3.83 1.57 5.68
N HIS A 200 -4.41 1.93 6.82
CA HIS A 200 -5.74 2.53 6.90
C HIS A 200 -5.86 3.86 6.14
N ASP A 201 -4.77 4.62 6.04
CA ASP A 201 -4.69 5.85 5.25
C ASP A 201 -4.63 5.62 3.73
N ASN A 202 -4.50 4.36 3.28
CA ASN A 202 -4.59 3.96 1.87
C ASN A 202 -5.95 3.36 1.49
N VAL A 203 -6.94 3.42 2.38
CA VAL A 203 -8.28 2.86 2.13
C VAL A 203 -9.35 3.90 2.39
N LEU A 204 -10.34 3.94 1.49
CA LEU A 204 -11.55 4.75 1.65
C LEU A 204 -12.69 3.88 2.14
N PHE A 205 -13.50 4.44 3.04
CA PHE A 205 -14.71 3.82 3.56
C PHE A 205 -15.95 4.66 3.27
N GLN A 206 -17.08 3.95 3.17
CA GLN A 206 -18.42 4.51 3.30
C GLN A 206 -19.17 3.75 4.41
N GLY A 207 -19.25 4.37 5.58
CA GLY A 207 -19.65 3.64 6.79
C GLY A 207 -18.60 2.58 7.12
N THR A 208 -19.00 1.31 7.25
CA THR A 208 -18.08 0.21 7.57
C THR A 208 -17.60 -0.59 6.35
N GLU A 209 -18.01 -0.21 5.15
CA GLU A 209 -17.63 -0.89 3.92
C GLU A 209 -16.49 -0.15 3.21
N VAL A 210 -15.52 -0.92 2.72
CA VAL A 210 -14.44 -0.39 1.89
C VAL A 210 -15.02 0.05 0.56
N SER A 211 -14.76 1.30 0.17
CA SER A 211 -15.16 1.85 -1.12
C SER A 211 -14.04 1.92 -2.15
N ALA A 212 -12.78 1.98 -1.70
CA ALA A 212 -11.61 1.86 -2.57
C ALA A 212 -10.33 1.52 -1.81
N VAL A 213 -9.45 0.77 -2.47
CA VAL A 213 -8.05 0.58 -2.08
C VAL A 213 -7.18 1.46 -2.98
N LEU A 214 -6.39 2.35 -2.38
CA LEU A 214 -5.57 3.33 -3.06
C LEU A 214 -4.08 2.95 -2.98
N ASP A 215 -3.23 3.66 -3.73
CA ASP A 215 -1.76 3.60 -3.64
C ASP A 215 -1.11 2.20 -3.81
N LEU A 216 -1.30 1.62 -4.99
CA LEU A 216 -0.68 0.34 -5.36
C LEU A 216 0.80 0.47 -5.76
N TYR A 217 1.47 1.61 -5.55
CA TYR A 217 2.84 1.86 -6.04
C TYR A 217 3.92 1.09 -5.25
N ASN A 218 3.52 0.46 -4.14
CA ASN A 218 4.33 -0.50 -3.40
C ASN A 218 4.11 -1.96 -3.83
N ALA A 219 3.17 -2.22 -4.74
CA ALA A 219 2.79 -3.58 -5.13
C ALA A 219 3.96 -4.37 -5.72
N ALA A 220 4.05 -5.64 -5.34
CA ALA A 220 5.14 -6.51 -5.71
C ALA A 220 4.73 -7.99 -5.63
N THR A 221 5.59 -8.88 -6.10
CA THR A 221 5.44 -10.33 -5.95
C THR A 221 6.12 -10.77 -4.66
N ALA A 222 5.35 -11.27 -3.68
CA ALA A 222 5.86 -11.72 -2.38
C ALA A 222 4.91 -12.76 -1.75
N PHE A 223 5.22 -13.20 -0.51
CA PHE A 223 4.28 -14.02 0.25
C PHE A 223 2.99 -13.25 0.49
N LEU A 224 1.84 -13.80 0.09
CA LEU A 224 0.53 -13.15 0.30
C LEU A 224 0.27 -12.88 1.79
N LEU A 225 0.75 -13.79 2.64
CA LEU A 225 0.63 -13.67 4.08
C LEU A 225 1.48 -12.54 4.68
N PHE A 226 2.53 -12.09 3.97
CA PHE A 226 3.27 -10.89 4.36
C PHE A 226 2.41 -9.63 4.23
N ASP A 227 1.58 -9.53 3.18
CA ASP A 227 0.68 -8.40 2.99
C ASP A 227 -0.41 -8.35 4.08
N LEU A 228 -1.00 -9.52 4.41
CA LEU A 228 -1.94 -9.61 5.53
C LEU A 228 -1.28 -9.22 6.87
N ALA A 229 0.00 -9.53 7.05
CA ALA A 229 0.75 -9.12 8.24
C ALA A 229 0.97 -7.60 8.31
N ILE A 230 1.11 -6.91 7.17
CA ILE A 230 1.13 -5.44 7.11
C ILE A 230 -0.20 -4.89 7.61
N VAL A 231 -1.32 -5.38 7.06
CA VAL A 231 -2.66 -4.97 7.47
C VAL A 231 -2.91 -5.25 8.95
N ALA A 232 -2.54 -6.44 9.45
CA ALA A 232 -2.75 -6.79 10.85
C ALA A 232 -1.95 -5.91 11.83
N ASN A 233 -0.78 -5.41 11.43
CA ASN A 233 0.03 -4.54 12.29
C ASN A 233 -0.47 -3.10 12.31
N ASP A 234 -1.07 -2.62 11.24
CA ASP A 234 -1.61 -1.25 11.18
C ASP A 234 -3.04 -1.21 11.72
N TRP A 235 -3.94 -2.07 11.21
CA TRP A 235 -5.38 -1.96 11.48
C TRP A 235 -5.80 -2.46 12.86
N CYS A 236 -5.03 -3.39 13.43
CA CYS A 236 -5.38 -4.03 14.69
C CYS A 236 -4.53 -3.52 15.87
N CYS A 237 -3.62 -2.57 15.67
CA CYS A 237 -2.82 -2.05 16.77
C CYS A 237 -3.57 -0.99 17.58
N ASN A 238 -3.29 -0.97 18.88
CA ASN A 238 -3.64 0.09 19.80
C ASN A 238 -2.51 1.14 19.83
N PRO A 239 -2.78 2.37 20.30
CA PRO A 239 -1.76 3.43 20.40
C PRO A 239 -0.54 3.07 21.26
N ASP A 240 -0.63 2.08 22.14
CA ASP A 240 0.47 1.59 22.99
C ASP A 240 1.31 0.48 22.32
N GLY A 241 1.02 0.14 21.05
CA GLY A 241 1.67 -0.92 20.30
C GLY A 241 1.15 -2.33 20.58
N SER A 242 0.20 -2.49 21.51
CA SER A 242 -0.50 -3.77 21.70
C SER A 242 -1.47 -4.06 20.56
N ILE A 243 -1.81 -5.34 20.35
CA ILE A 243 -2.77 -5.74 19.31
C ILE A 243 -4.14 -5.99 19.95
N ASP A 244 -5.17 -5.40 19.35
CA ASP A 244 -6.56 -5.66 19.70
C ASP A 244 -6.99 -7.03 19.16
N PRO A 245 -7.33 -7.99 20.05
CA PRO A 245 -7.65 -9.35 19.63
C PRO A 245 -8.98 -9.45 18.88
N LEU A 246 -9.94 -8.54 19.09
CA LEU A 246 -11.22 -8.54 18.38
C LEU A 246 -11.04 -8.06 16.95
N ARG A 247 -10.27 -6.98 16.76
CA ARG A 247 -9.91 -6.47 15.43
C ARG A 247 -9.12 -7.49 14.62
N GLU A 248 -8.09 -8.10 15.24
CA GLU A 248 -7.29 -9.12 14.55
C GLU A 248 -8.11 -10.37 14.19
N SER A 249 -8.92 -10.88 15.12
CA SER A 249 -9.77 -12.05 14.84
C SER A 249 -10.74 -11.79 13.68
N ALA A 250 -11.35 -10.60 13.65
CA ALA A 250 -12.27 -10.19 12.58
C ALA A 250 -11.56 -10.10 11.22
N LEU A 251 -10.37 -9.48 11.17
CA LEU A 251 -9.52 -9.39 9.99
C LEU A 251 -9.18 -10.78 9.43
N LEU A 252 -8.59 -11.64 10.26
CA LEU A 252 -8.09 -12.95 9.84
C LEU A 252 -9.22 -13.89 9.41
N THR A 253 -10.36 -13.83 10.11
CA THR A 253 -11.54 -14.64 9.77
C THR A 253 -12.12 -14.21 8.42
N ALA A 254 -12.24 -12.90 8.16
CA ALA A 254 -12.78 -12.40 6.91
C ALA A 254 -11.86 -12.72 5.71
N TYR A 255 -10.55 -12.50 5.87
CA TYR A 255 -9.56 -12.87 4.87
C TYR A 255 -9.58 -14.37 4.56
N GLY A 256 -9.58 -15.21 5.60
CA GLY A 256 -9.57 -16.67 5.46
C GLY A 256 -10.80 -17.24 4.75
N LYS A 257 -11.93 -16.52 4.72
CA LYS A 257 -13.14 -16.90 3.96
C LYS A 257 -12.95 -16.71 2.46
N ALA A 258 -12.34 -15.59 2.04
CA ALA A 258 -12.06 -15.33 0.63
C ALA A 258 -10.89 -16.21 0.14
N ARG A 259 -9.88 -16.40 0.99
CA ARG A 259 -8.68 -17.17 0.65
C ARG A 259 -8.20 -18.02 1.84
N PRO A 260 -8.53 -19.33 1.87
CA PRO A 260 -8.16 -20.23 2.95
C PRO A 260 -6.64 -20.35 3.16
N PHE A 261 -6.24 -20.52 4.43
CA PHE A 261 -4.83 -20.65 4.83
C PHE A 261 -4.31 -22.07 4.67
N THR A 262 -3.04 -22.21 4.27
CA THR A 262 -2.33 -23.50 4.30
C THR A 262 -1.75 -23.79 5.69
N LYS A 263 -1.32 -25.04 5.93
CA LYS A 263 -0.67 -25.43 7.20
C LYS A 263 0.65 -24.68 7.42
N ASP A 264 1.41 -24.49 6.35
CA ASP A 264 2.71 -23.82 6.42
C ASP A 264 2.54 -22.31 6.65
N GLU A 265 1.47 -21.71 6.12
CA GLU A 265 1.06 -20.34 6.43
C GLU A 265 0.72 -20.13 7.90
N LYS A 266 0.00 -21.07 8.53
CA LYS A 266 -0.24 -21.01 9.99
C LYS A 266 1.05 -21.01 10.80
N SER A 267 2.07 -21.73 10.32
CA SER A 267 3.37 -21.83 10.99
C SER A 267 4.24 -20.59 10.73
N ALA A 268 4.08 -19.97 9.56
CA ALA A 268 4.78 -18.76 9.15
C ALA A 268 4.23 -17.47 9.78
N TRP A 269 2.95 -17.46 10.15
CA TRP A 269 2.24 -16.24 10.58
C TRP A 269 2.95 -15.43 11.67
N PRO A 270 3.41 -16.02 12.81
CA PRO A 270 4.14 -15.27 13.83
C PRO A 270 5.46 -14.66 13.34
N ILE A 271 6.09 -15.25 12.32
CA ILE A 271 7.32 -14.73 11.72
C ILE A 271 6.98 -13.55 10.82
N LEU A 272 5.93 -13.65 10.00
CA LEU A 272 5.55 -12.62 9.05
C LEU A 272 4.99 -11.37 9.72
N THR A 273 4.23 -11.48 10.82
CA THR A 273 3.80 -10.32 11.61
C THR A 273 4.99 -9.55 12.18
N CYS A 274 6.02 -10.25 12.66
CA CYS A 274 7.25 -9.61 13.12
C CYS A 274 8.02 -8.99 11.94
N THR A 275 8.13 -9.71 10.83
CA THR A 275 8.84 -9.25 9.62
C THR A 275 8.22 -7.96 9.07
N ALA A 276 6.88 -7.88 9.02
CA ALA A 276 6.18 -6.68 8.57
C ALA A 276 6.48 -5.48 9.48
N ALA A 277 6.37 -5.64 10.81
CA ALA A 277 6.70 -4.58 11.77
C ALA A 277 8.17 -4.14 11.65
N MET A 278 9.10 -5.10 11.53
CA MET A 278 10.52 -4.84 11.31
C MET A 278 10.80 -4.07 10.01
N ARG A 279 10.15 -4.43 8.88
CA ARG A 279 10.33 -3.76 7.58
C ARG A 279 10.05 -2.27 7.69
N PHE A 280 8.94 -1.92 8.32
CA PHE A 280 8.54 -0.53 8.44
C PHE A 280 9.31 0.21 9.53
N TRP A 281 9.65 -0.46 10.64
CA TRP A 281 10.56 0.09 11.64
C TRP A 281 11.89 0.50 10.99
N LEU A 282 12.47 -0.39 10.18
CA LEU A 282 13.69 -0.13 9.42
C LEU A 282 13.53 1.05 8.46
N SER A 283 12.40 1.17 7.75
CA SER A 283 12.16 2.31 6.86
C SER A 283 12.04 3.65 7.60
N ARG A 284 11.52 3.66 8.84
CA ARG A 284 11.43 4.88 9.66
C ARG A 284 12.77 5.21 10.32
N LEU A 285 13.58 4.21 10.67
CA LEU A 285 14.91 4.41 11.25
C LEU A 285 15.88 5.14 10.33
N ILE A 286 15.85 4.86 9.02
CA ILE A 286 16.79 5.43 8.05
C ILE A 286 16.77 6.97 8.05
N PRO A 287 15.64 7.66 7.78
CA PRO A 287 15.59 9.11 7.86
C PRO A 287 15.74 9.61 9.30
N TRP A 288 15.35 8.82 10.32
CA TRP A 288 15.46 9.25 11.72
C TRP A 288 16.91 9.39 12.20
N LEU A 289 17.76 8.46 11.79
CA LEU A 289 19.19 8.39 12.12
C LEU A 289 20.07 9.23 11.19
N ASP A 290 19.48 9.86 10.17
CA ASP A 290 20.13 10.85 9.35
C ASP A 290 19.88 12.24 9.96
N GLU A 291 20.95 12.91 10.39
CA GLU A 291 20.87 14.24 11.01
C GLU A 291 20.44 15.31 10.01
N GLU A 292 20.71 15.11 8.72
CA GLU A 292 20.39 16.05 7.65
C GLU A 292 19.01 15.80 7.03
N SER A 293 18.32 14.73 7.44
CA SER A 293 17.03 14.38 6.87
C SER A 293 15.90 15.26 7.37
N GLU A 294 15.24 15.94 6.44
CA GLU A 294 13.97 16.64 6.66
C GLU A 294 12.75 15.69 6.64
N GLN A 295 12.95 14.39 6.42
CA GLN A 295 11.88 13.38 6.25
C GLN A 295 11.54 12.61 7.54
N LYS A 296 11.78 13.20 8.72
CA LYS A 296 11.44 12.60 10.02
C LYS A 296 9.95 12.73 10.32
N LEU A 297 9.12 12.02 9.56
CA LEU A 297 7.66 12.17 9.57
C LEU A 297 6.98 11.36 10.67
N LYS A 298 7.43 10.12 10.93
CA LYS A 298 6.80 9.19 11.88
C LYS A 298 7.86 8.58 12.81
N ASP A 299 7.54 8.46 14.10
CA ASP A 299 8.43 7.89 15.12
C ASP A 299 8.70 6.39 14.81
N PRO A 300 9.97 5.95 14.71
CA PRO A 300 10.30 4.55 14.55
C PRO A 300 9.91 3.67 15.76
N GLU A 301 9.82 4.23 16.97
CA GLU A 301 9.54 3.47 18.19
C GLU A 301 8.14 2.85 18.20
N GLU A 302 7.18 3.45 17.48
CA GLU A 302 5.83 2.91 17.30
C GLU A 302 5.87 1.48 16.72
N LEU A 303 6.66 1.27 15.67
CA LEU A 303 6.71 -0.03 14.99
C LEU A 303 7.64 -1.01 15.68
N LYS A 304 8.65 -0.51 16.38
CA LYS A 304 9.44 -1.33 17.31
C LYS A 304 8.57 -1.87 18.44
N SER A 305 7.68 -1.05 19.00
CA SER A 305 6.75 -1.46 20.06
C SER A 305 5.82 -2.58 19.59
N ILE A 306 5.27 -2.44 18.38
CA ILE A 306 4.47 -3.51 17.74
C ILE A 306 5.31 -4.78 17.54
N LEU A 307 6.54 -4.65 17.02
CA LEU A 307 7.44 -5.80 16.84
C LEU A 307 7.71 -6.54 18.17
N LEU A 308 8.05 -5.80 19.21
CA LEU A 308 8.29 -6.36 20.55
C LEU A 308 7.04 -7.05 21.10
N TYR A 309 5.86 -6.44 20.93
CA TYR A 309 4.59 -7.04 21.32
C TYR A 309 4.34 -8.35 20.57
N ARG A 310 4.51 -8.37 19.24
CA ARG A 310 4.35 -9.56 18.38
C ARG A 310 5.30 -10.71 18.77
N ARG A 311 6.52 -10.40 19.21
CA ARG A 311 7.45 -11.41 19.73
C ARG A 311 7.00 -12.01 21.05
N GLN A 312 6.48 -11.18 21.95
CA GLN A 312 6.01 -11.62 23.27
C GLN A 312 4.66 -12.35 23.20
N HIS A 313 3.81 -11.98 22.23
CA HIS A 313 2.46 -12.51 22.04
C HIS A 313 2.28 -13.00 20.59
N PRO A 314 2.86 -14.16 20.22
CA PRO A 314 2.70 -14.73 18.88
C PRO A 314 1.22 -14.95 18.52
N SER A 315 0.77 -14.28 17.46
CA SER A 315 -0.59 -14.44 16.93
C SER A 315 -0.76 -15.78 16.20
N GLN A 316 -2.00 -16.25 16.04
CA GLN A 316 -2.34 -17.50 15.36
C GLN A 316 -3.42 -17.26 14.32
N LEU A 317 -3.28 -17.90 13.16
CA LEU A 317 -4.34 -17.93 12.14
C LEU A 317 -5.47 -18.87 12.57
N PRO A 318 -6.74 -18.56 12.21
CA PRO A 318 -7.90 -19.38 12.53
C PRO A 318 -7.85 -20.78 11.90
#